data_AF-A0A3A5LJA1-F1
#
_entry.id   AF-A0A3A5LJA1-F1
#
_cell.length_a   1.000
_cell.length_b   1.000
_cell.length_c   1.000
_cell.angle_alpha   90.00
_cell.angle_beta   90.00
_cell.angle_gamma   90.00
#
_symmetry.space_group_name_H-M   'P 1'
#
loop_
_entity.id
_entity.type
_entity.pdbx_description
1 polymer ?
#
loop_
_entity_poly.entity_id
_entity_poly.type
_entity_poly.pdbx_seq_one_letter_code
_entity_poly.pdbx_strand_id
1 'polypeptide(L)'
;MDVPALQAVLHYQNPTVVRHFAHHHPEFNLKASQQLFSDLLAWLWLNAYRQKTNRHTYFFGPLLPLDAMWHTFILHTRDYTDFCQAFFNAYFHHEVEPPGEEHQLTPDELADFLTDCYDHLGEAWVNRYFSEALEPFE
;
A
#
# COMPACT_ATOMS: atom_id res chain seq x y z
N MET A 1 -3.90 -3.77 16.61
CA MET A 1 -3.65 -2.53 15.86
C MET A 1 -4.90 -1.68 15.85
N ASP A 2 -4.78 -0.37 16.01
CA ASP A 2 -5.91 0.56 15.89
C ASP A 2 -6.15 0.92 14.42
N VAL A 3 -7.39 1.23 14.07
CA VAL A 3 -7.77 1.65 12.70
C VAL A 3 -8.35 3.05 12.82
N PRO A 4 -7.55 4.10 12.56
CA PRO A 4 -8.00 5.48 12.63
C PRO A 4 -8.93 5.81 11.46
N ALA A 5 -9.41 7.06 11.35
CA ALA A 5 -10.08 7.48 10.12
C ALA A 5 -9.07 7.51 8.96
N LEU A 6 -9.42 6.94 7.80
CA LEU A 6 -8.54 6.91 6.62
C LEU A 6 -7.96 8.29 6.29
N GLN A 7 -8.81 9.32 6.30
CA GLN A 7 -8.40 10.69 6.00
C GLN A 7 -7.32 11.23 6.95
N ALA A 8 -7.28 10.78 8.21
CA ALA A 8 -6.23 11.18 9.14
C ALA A 8 -4.86 10.63 8.70
N VAL A 9 -4.81 9.38 8.24
CA VAL A 9 -3.60 8.75 7.72
C VAL A 9 -3.15 9.41 6.42
N LEU A 10 -4.09 9.67 5.50
CA LEU A 10 -3.78 10.29 4.20
C LEU A 10 -3.26 11.73 4.28
N HIS A 11 -3.43 12.43 5.42
CA HIS A 11 -2.82 13.73 5.64
C HIS A 11 -1.32 13.66 5.99
N TYR A 12 -0.79 12.49 6.34
CA TYR A 12 0.63 12.33 6.63
C TYR A 12 1.46 12.54 5.36
N GLN A 13 2.54 13.31 5.47
CA GLN A 13 3.45 13.59 4.38
C GLN A 13 4.88 13.32 4.81
N ASN A 14 5.67 12.73 3.91
CA ASN A 14 7.10 12.59 4.10
C ASN A 14 7.87 12.94 2.82
N PRO A 15 8.21 14.23 2.60
CA PRO A 15 8.94 14.65 1.40
C PRO A 15 10.33 14.03 1.27
N THR A 16 10.94 13.57 2.38
CA THR A 16 12.25 12.92 2.35
C THR A 16 12.14 11.52 1.73
N VAL A 17 11.21 10.70 2.21
CA VAL A 17 10.90 9.38 1.62
C VAL A 17 10.54 9.51 0.14
N VAL A 18 9.65 10.45 -0.19
CA VAL A 18 9.19 10.67 -1.57
C VAL A 18 10.34 11.07 -2.51
N ARG A 19 11.21 11.99 -2.08
CA ARG A 19 12.40 12.38 -2.88
C ARG A 19 13.41 11.25 -3.00
N HIS A 20 13.62 10.48 -1.93
CA HIS A 20 14.51 9.34 -1.93
C HIS A 20 14.03 8.27 -2.93
N PHE A 21 12.74 7.95 -2.90
CA PHE A 21 12.13 7.02 -3.86
C PHE A 21 12.31 7.51 -5.31
N ALA A 22 11.90 8.75 -5.60
CA ALA A 22 12.01 9.32 -6.96
C ALA A 22 13.46 9.37 -7.49
N HIS A 23 14.45 9.48 -6.59
CA HIS A 23 15.86 9.47 -6.96
C HIS A 23 16.35 8.07 -7.39
N HIS A 24 15.83 7.01 -6.79
CA HIS A 24 16.23 5.62 -7.09
C HIS A 24 15.33 4.92 -8.11
N HIS A 25 14.16 5.48 -8.37
CA HIS A 25 13.16 4.98 -9.32
C HIS A 25 12.86 6.06 -10.37
N PRO A 26 13.76 6.29 -11.35
CA PRO A 26 13.65 7.39 -12.31
C PRO A 26 12.42 7.30 -13.24
N GLU A 27 11.78 6.14 -13.32
CA GLU A 27 10.50 5.93 -13.98
C GLU A 27 9.33 6.65 -13.28
N PHE A 28 9.48 7.00 -11.99
CA PHE A 28 8.53 7.81 -11.23
C PHE A 28 9.07 9.22 -11.02
N ASN A 29 8.44 10.21 -11.67
CA ASN A 29 8.70 11.61 -11.34
C ASN A 29 8.21 11.95 -9.92
N LEU A 30 8.57 13.13 -9.39
CA LEU A 30 8.24 13.53 -8.02
C LEU A 30 6.73 13.52 -7.74
N LYS A 31 5.91 13.94 -8.69
CA LYS A 31 4.44 13.95 -8.54
C LYS A 31 3.88 12.52 -8.47
N ALA A 32 4.36 11.64 -9.35
CA ALA A 32 3.99 10.23 -9.34
C ALA A 32 4.42 9.55 -8.03
N SER A 33 5.63 9.84 -7.55
CA SER A 33 6.15 9.33 -6.27
C SER A 33 5.33 9.82 -5.07
N GLN A 34 4.87 11.07 -5.09
CA GLN A 34 3.99 11.61 -4.06
C GLN A 34 2.61 10.92 -4.05
N GLN A 35 2.05 10.66 -5.24
CA GLN A 35 0.80 9.91 -5.37
C GLN A 35 0.99 8.47 -4.86
N LEU A 36 2.06 7.80 -5.26
CA LEU A 36 2.39 6.44 -4.83
C LEU A 36 2.55 6.33 -3.31
N PHE A 37 3.17 7.33 -2.68
CA PHE A 37 3.26 7.39 -1.22
C PHE A 37 1.88 7.54 -0.57
N SER A 38 1.01 8.42 -1.08
CA SER A 38 -0.36 8.54 -0.61
C SER A 38 -1.14 7.23 -0.76
N ASP A 39 -0.94 6.52 -1.88
CA ASP A 39 -1.60 5.24 -2.16
C ASP A 39 -1.07 4.12 -1.25
N LEU A 40 0.21 4.15 -0.86
CA LEU A 40 0.76 3.27 0.16
C LEU A 40 0.11 3.51 1.52
N LEU A 41 -0.07 4.77 1.93
CA LEU A 41 -0.75 5.09 3.18
C LEU A 41 -2.19 4.56 3.20
N ALA A 42 -2.89 4.67 2.07
CA ALA A 42 -4.22 4.11 1.88
C ALA A 42 -4.21 2.58 2.01
N TRP A 43 -3.24 1.91 1.39
CA TRP A 43 -3.08 0.46 1.47
C TRP A 43 -2.74 -0.01 2.90
N LEU A 44 -1.85 0.68 3.62
CA LEU A 44 -1.51 0.35 5.02
C LEU A 44 -2.73 0.47 5.93
N TRP A 45 -3.56 1.50 5.72
CA TRP A 45 -4.83 1.62 6.41
C TRP A 45 -5.76 0.45 6.09
N LEU A 46 -5.88 0.07 4.82
CA LEU A 46 -6.72 -1.05 4.39
C LEU A 46 -6.25 -2.39 4.98
N ASN A 47 -4.93 -2.60 5.03
CA ASN A 47 -4.31 -3.76 5.67
C ASN A 47 -4.68 -3.83 7.15
N ALA A 48 -4.55 -2.74 7.92
CA ALA A 48 -4.98 -2.71 9.32
C ALA A 48 -6.49 -2.95 9.48
N TYR A 49 -7.31 -2.37 8.60
CA TYR A 49 -8.76 -2.60 8.58
C TYR A 49 -9.09 -4.08 8.38
N ARG A 50 -8.49 -4.73 7.38
CA ARG A 50 -8.73 -6.14 7.05
C ARG A 50 -8.22 -7.09 8.14
N GLN A 51 -7.13 -6.75 8.81
CA GLN A 51 -6.63 -7.52 9.97
C GLN A 51 -7.63 -7.60 11.13
N LYS A 52 -8.56 -6.64 11.27
CA LYS A 52 -9.62 -6.71 12.31
C LYS A 52 -10.52 -7.93 12.17
N THR A 53 -10.62 -8.48 10.96
CA THR A 53 -11.41 -9.68 10.66
C THR A 53 -10.54 -10.83 10.18
N ASN A 54 -9.24 -10.83 10.50
CA ASN A 54 -8.26 -11.85 10.08
C ASN A 54 -8.22 -12.05 8.55
N ARG A 55 -8.45 -10.98 7.77
CA ARG A 55 -8.28 -11.00 6.32
C ARG A 55 -6.92 -10.43 5.96
N HIS A 56 -6.21 -11.11 5.07
CA HIS A 56 -4.88 -10.72 4.62
C HIS A 56 -4.94 -9.77 3.42
N THR A 57 -3.83 -9.07 3.20
CA THR A 57 -3.55 -8.31 1.97
C THR A 57 -2.16 -8.67 1.49
N TYR A 58 -1.98 -8.70 0.18
CA TYR A 58 -0.74 -9.14 -0.45
C TYR A 58 -0.26 -8.08 -1.44
N PHE A 59 1.06 -8.02 -1.67
CA PHE A 59 1.60 -7.32 -2.81
C PHE A 59 1.82 -8.31 -3.94
N PHE A 60 1.17 -8.06 -5.07
CA PHE A 60 1.28 -8.88 -6.26
C PHE A 60 1.12 -7.99 -7.49
N GLY A 61 1.71 -8.42 -8.61
CA GLY A 61 1.57 -7.80 -9.93
C GLY A 61 1.50 -6.27 -9.89
N PRO A 62 0.32 -5.65 -10.14
CA PRO A 62 0.21 -4.20 -10.22
C PRO A 62 0.51 -3.43 -8.93
N LEU A 63 0.49 -4.08 -7.77
CA LEU A 63 0.76 -3.44 -6.48
C LEU A 63 2.25 -3.41 -6.10
N LEU A 64 3.14 -4.05 -6.88
CA LEU A 64 4.58 -4.06 -6.59
C LEU A 64 5.24 -2.66 -6.49
N PRO A 65 4.78 -1.61 -7.19
CA PRO A 65 5.26 -0.25 -6.94
C PRO A 65 5.00 0.24 -5.50
N LEU A 66 3.88 -0.15 -4.89
CA LEU A 66 3.58 0.19 -3.49
C LEU A 66 4.52 -0.52 -2.54
N ASP A 67 4.83 -1.78 -2.82
CA ASP A 67 5.81 -2.57 -2.06
C ASP A 67 7.20 -1.92 -2.07
N ALA A 68 7.67 -1.49 -3.25
CA ALA A 68 8.93 -0.76 -3.40
C ALA A 68 8.93 0.59 -2.62
N MET A 69 7.80 1.32 -2.64
CA MET A 69 7.66 2.53 -1.82
C MET A 69 7.67 2.21 -0.33
N TRP A 70 7.06 1.08 0.09
CA TRP A 70 7.07 0.67 1.49
C TRP A 70 8.48 0.29 1.96
N HIS A 71 9.25 -0.43 1.15
CA HIS A 71 10.67 -0.68 1.41
C HIS A 71 11.44 0.62 1.64
N THR A 72 11.22 1.64 0.79
CA THR A 72 11.85 2.95 0.98
C THR A 72 11.42 3.60 2.30
N PHE A 73 10.14 3.52 2.65
CA PHE A 73 9.64 4.11 3.90
C PHE A 73 10.22 3.39 5.13
N ILE A 74 10.29 2.06 5.14
CA ILE A 74 10.88 1.26 6.23
C ILE A 74 12.34 1.67 6.50
N LEU A 75 13.12 1.91 5.45
CA LEU A 75 14.52 2.34 5.59
C LEU A 75 14.66 3.73 6.24
N HIS A 76 13.61 4.55 6.21
CA HIS A 76 13.50 5.77 7.01
C HIS A 76 12.96 5.44 8.40
N THR A 77 13.69 4.57 9.11
CA THR A 77 13.26 3.84 10.31
C THR A 77 12.61 4.70 11.38
N ARG A 78 13.13 5.92 11.63
CA ARG A 78 12.56 6.84 12.63
C ARG A 78 11.15 7.28 12.22
N ASP A 79 11.03 7.85 11.02
CA ASP A 79 9.77 8.35 10.48
C ASP A 79 8.74 7.21 10.34
N TYR A 80 9.19 6.02 9.93
CA TYR A 80 8.33 4.86 9.82
C TYR A 80 7.81 4.38 11.18
N THR A 81 8.70 4.24 12.17
CA THR A 81 8.30 3.84 13.52
C THR A 81 7.34 4.84 14.15
N ASP A 82 7.65 6.15 14.02
CA ASP A 82 6.83 7.22 14.56
C ASP A 82 5.45 7.26 13.88
N PHE A 83 5.39 7.07 12.55
CA PHE A 83 4.14 6.94 11.81
C PHE A 83 3.30 5.75 12.31
N CYS A 84 3.89 4.56 12.38
CA CYS A 84 3.16 3.36 12.80
C CYS A 84 2.60 3.53 14.24
N GLN A 85 3.41 4.04 15.17
CA GLN A 85 2.96 4.29 16.53
C GLN A 85 1.86 5.37 16.61
N ALA A 86 2.03 6.49 15.89
CA ALA A 86 1.09 7.61 15.96
C ALA A 86 -0.29 7.27 15.38
N PHE A 87 -0.36 6.52 14.28
CA PHE A 87 -1.63 6.26 13.58
C PHE A 87 -2.27 4.93 13.96
N PHE A 88 -1.46 3.92 14.30
CA PHE A 88 -1.94 2.55 14.43
C PHE A 88 -1.66 1.94 15.81
N ASN A 89 -0.94 2.67 16.67
CA ASN A 89 -0.54 2.23 18.02
C ASN A 89 0.12 0.84 18.01
N ALA A 90 0.87 0.56 16.95
CA ALA A 90 1.55 -0.70 16.69
C ALA A 90 2.60 -0.48 15.60
N TYR A 91 3.55 -1.41 15.45
CA TYR A 91 4.47 -1.44 14.31
C TYR A 91 3.89 -2.35 13.22
N PHE A 92 3.90 -1.92 11.96
CA PHE A 92 3.58 -2.82 10.85
C PHE A 92 4.82 -3.60 10.47
N HIS A 93 4.74 -4.92 10.61
CA HIS A 93 5.77 -5.79 10.08
C HIS A 93 5.53 -6.01 8.59
N HIS A 94 6.57 -5.82 7.79
CA HIS A 94 6.60 -6.27 6.41
C HIS A 94 7.07 -7.73 6.42
N GLU A 95 6.14 -8.64 6.16
CA GLU A 95 6.41 -10.08 6.13
C GLU A 95 6.80 -10.48 4.70
N VAL A 96 8.11 -10.56 4.46
CA VAL A 96 8.65 -10.97 3.17
C VAL A 96 8.51 -12.48 3.01
N GLU A 97 7.82 -12.90 1.96
CA GLU A 97 7.68 -14.31 1.60
C GLU A 97 9.00 -14.85 1.05
N PRO A 98 9.44 -16.06 1.46
CA PRO A 98 10.63 -16.68 0.89
C PRO A 98 10.47 -16.90 -0.62
N PRO A 99 11.55 -16.71 -1.42
CA PRO A 99 11.49 -16.99 -2.84
C PRO A 99 11.07 -18.43 -3.13
N GLY A 100 10.03 -18.61 -3.95
CA GLY A 100 9.42 -19.90 -4.28
C GLY A 100 8.35 -20.39 -3.29
N GLU A 101 8.09 -19.64 -2.22
CA GLU A 101 7.01 -19.88 -1.25
C GLU A 101 5.98 -18.74 -1.24
N GLU A 102 5.91 -17.95 -2.33
CA GLU A 102 4.98 -16.83 -2.45
C GLU A 102 3.52 -17.32 -2.50
N HIS A 103 2.65 -16.64 -1.74
CA HIS A 103 1.22 -16.92 -1.69
C HIS A 103 0.59 -16.78 -3.08
N GLN A 104 -0.07 -17.85 -3.52
CA GLN A 104 -0.79 -17.86 -4.79
C GLN A 104 -2.19 -17.32 -4.58
N LEU A 105 -2.38 -16.04 -4.95
CA LEU A 105 -3.65 -15.35 -4.80
C LEU A 105 -4.76 -16.04 -5.60
N THR A 106 -5.83 -16.43 -4.92
CA THR A 106 -7.02 -17.00 -5.57
C THR A 106 -7.93 -15.89 -6.14
N PRO A 107 -8.78 -16.20 -7.13
CA PRO A 107 -9.76 -15.24 -7.65
C PRO A 107 -10.70 -14.69 -6.57
N ASP A 108 -11.10 -15.52 -5.62
CA ASP A 108 -11.99 -15.11 -4.52
C ASP A 108 -11.29 -14.15 -3.55
N GLU A 109 -10.02 -14.39 -3.23
CA GLU A 109 -9.23 -13.45 -2.41
C GLU A 109 -9.02 -12.11 -3.13
N LEU A 110 -8.79 -12.14 -4.45
CA LEU A 110 -8.68 -10.93 -5.25
C LEU A 110 -10.00 -10.14 -5.25
N ALA A 111 -11.13 -10.82 -5.48
CA ALA A 111 -12.45 -10.18 -5.49
C ALA A 111 -12.81 -9.58 -4.12
N ASP A 112 -12.54 -10.30 -3.03
CA ASP A 112 -12.74 -9.80 -1.65
C ASP A 112 -11.85 -8.58 -1.35
N PHE A 113 -10.58 -8.61 -1.76
CA PHE A 113 -9.67 -7.47 -1.61
C PHE A 113 -10.13 -6.25 -2.43
N LEU A 114 -10.52 -6.44 -3.69
CA LEU A 114 -10.98 -5.36 -4.56
C LEU A 114 -12.28 -4.74 -4.06
N THR A 115 -13.18 -5.54 -3.49
CA THR A 115 -14.42 -5.03 -2.87
C THR A 115 -14.10 -4.02 -1.77
N ASP A 116 -13.21 -4.37 -0.84
CA ASP A 116 -12.77 -3.42 0.20
C ASP A 116 -12.03 -2.21 -0.39
N CYS A 117 -11.27 -2.38 -1.48
CA CYS A 117 -10.62 -1.24 -2.15
C CYS A 117 -11.65 -0.25 -2.73
N TYR A 118 -12.68 -0.75 -3.40
CA TYR A 118 -13.76 0.10 -3.91
C TYR A 118 -14.50 0.80 -2.78
N ASP A 119 -14.85 0.07 -1.72
CA ASP A 119 -15.65 0.58 -0.61
C ASP A 119 -14.91 1.65 0.20
N HIS A 120 -13.60 1.49 0.43
CA HIS A 120 -12.84 2.34 1.34
C HIS A 120 -11.85 3.29 0.65
N LEU A 121 -11.18 2.83 -0.43
CA LEU A 121 -10.13 3.60 -1.10
C LEU A 121 -10.66 4.35 -2.34
N GLY A 122 -11.81 3.89 -2.86
CA GLY A 122 -12.52 4.50 -3.98
C GLY A 122 -11.99 4.08 -5.36
N GLU A 123 -12.84 4.28 -6.36
CA GLU A 123 -12.59 3.87 -7.76
C GLU A 123 -11.29 4.41 -8.34
N ALA A 124 -10.93 5.67 -8.01
CA ALA A 124 -9.70 6.26 -8.51
C ALA A 124 -8.45 5.50 -8.05
N TRP A 125 -8.43 4.98 -6.82
CA TRP A 125 -7.31 4.16 -6.34
C TRP A 125 -7.28 2.83 -7.09
N VAL A 126 -8.43 2.16 -7.24
CA VAL A 126 -8.51 0.88 -7.95
C VAL A 126 -8.04 1.02 -9.40
N ASN A 127 -8.52 2.03 -10.12
CA ASN A 127 -8.18 2.24 -11.53
C ASN A 127 -6.68 2.51 -11.74
N ARG A 128 -5.96 3.10 -10.77
CA ARG A 128 -4.50 3.33 -10.90
C ARG A 128 -3.71 2.02 -10.98
N TYR A 129 -4.21 0.95 -10.39
CA TYR A 129 -3.48 -0.33 -10.29
C TYR A 129 -4.12 -1.42 -11.14
N PHE A 130 -5.43 -1.41 -11.33
CA PHE A 130 -6.14 -2.54 -11.92
C PHE A 130 -6.79 -2.23 -13.26
N SER A 131 -6.71 -1.01 -13.80
CA SER A 131 -7.37 -0.69 -15.08
C SER A 131 -6.94 -1.60 -16.21
N GLU A 132 -5.63 -1.82 -16.38
CA GLU A 132 -5.09 -2.69 -17.45
C GLU A 132 -5.47 -4.16 -17.25
N ALA A 133 -5.62 -4.61 -16.00
CA ALA A 133 -6.05 -5.98 -15.69
C ALA A 133 -7.57 -6.18 -15.85
N LEU A 134 -8.34 -5.09 -15.86
CA LEU A 134 -9.79 -5.08 -16.00
C LEU A 134 -10.26 -4.75 -17.42
N GLU A 135 -9.34 -4.35 -18.32
CA GLU A 135 -9.66 -4.17 -19.73
C GLU A 135 -9.88 -5.54 -20.40
N PRO A 136 -10.98 -5.73 -21.15
CA PRO A 136 -11.16 -6.93 -21.97
C PRO A 136 -10.03 -7.02 -22.98
N PHE A 137 -9.41 -8.20 -23.12
CA PHE A 137 -8.55 -8.47 -24.26
C PHE A 137 -9.36 -8.27 -25.56
N GLU A 138 -9.00 -7.26 -26.36
CA GLU A 138 -9.54 -7.06 -27.72
C GLU A 138 -9.12 -8.19 -28.67
#